data_AF-A0A2W4RAF9-F1
#
_entry.id   AF-A0A2W4RAF9-F1
#
_cell.length_a   1.000
_cell.length_b   1.000
_cell.length_c   1.000
_cell.angle_alpha   90.00
_cell.angle_beta   90.00
_cell.angle_gamma   90.00
#
_symmetry.space_group_name_H-M   'P 1'
#
loop_
_entity.id
_entity.type
_entity.pdbx_description
1 polymer ?
#
loop_
_entity_poly.entity_id
_entity_poly.type
_entity_poly.pdbx_seq_one_letter_code
_entity_poly.pdbx_strand_id
1 'polypeptide(L)'
;MKKAVLAALAASWLANAVHAPSAEAASADAEDAAAQPDPAAHAWAEKNLRGWPVEARALAAVLVTRYGEPDERSSDRIAWYGKGPWKRTVLHRQGIPHDFPGKHQDFLEQTIDYRFPIDRLDELADYNGSIVAHRTAGELTVRCESEEANFLAVNLAHELAQGTMNIEQVKGRHAQVMRGVQLGTRDREVRGLKFTVAQGGTADPGEISPLMRHLEYTEIPEEVPTVPEGPGADGAPEQPGTGVEPGSR
;
A
#
# COMPACT_ATOMS: atom_id res chain seq x y z
N MET A 1 -34.28 -20.91 54.62
CA MET A 1 -35.59 -21.22 54.00
C MET A 1 -36.18 -19.94 53.40
N LYS A 2 -36.53 -19.95 52.10
CA LYS A 2 -37.50 -19.06 51.42
C LYS A 2 -37.08 -17.58 51.28
N LYS A 3 -37.23 -16.86 50.17
CA LYS A 3 -37.79 -17.06 48.83
C LYS A 3 -37.33 -15.86 47.98
N ALA A 4 -37.11 -16.07 46.69
CA ALA A 4 -37.04 -15.03 45.68
C ALA A 4 -38.37 -14.25 45.60
N VAL A 5 -38.30 -12.97 45.19
CA VAL A 5 -39.46 -12.22 44.68
C VAL A 5 -39.09 -11.64 43.31
N LEU A 6 -39.86 -12.11 42.33
CA LEU A 6 -39.97 -11.67 40.94
C LEU A 6 -40.53 -10.23 40.84
N ALA A 7 -39.99 -9.41 39.93
CA ALA A 7 -40.56 -9.07 38.62
C ALA A 7 -41.82 -8.18 38.64
N ALA A 8 -41.75 -7.04 37.94
CA ALA A 8 -42.60 -6.71 36.79
C ALA A 8 -42.45 -5.23 36.46
N LEU A 9 -42.15 -4.92 35.20
CA LEU A 9 -42.88 -3.90 34.45
C LEU A 9 -42.76 -4.26 32.98
N ALA A 10 -43.86 -4.82 32.46
CA ALA A 10 -44.10 -5.02 31.05
C ALA A 10 -44.59 -3.71 30.44
N ALA A 11 -44.10 -3.38 29.26
CA ALA A 11 -44.82 -2.55 28.31
C ALA A 11 -44.67 -3.19 26.93
N SER A 12 -45.72 -3.89 26.51
CA SER A 12 -45.90 -4.34 25.15
C SER A 12 -46.11 -3.14 24.23
N TRP A 13 -45.41 -3.12 23.10
CA TRP A 13 -45.89 -2.45 21.88
C TRP A 13 -45.83 -3.43 20.72
N LEU A 14 -46.99 -3.57 20.09
CA LEU A 14 -47.23 -4.37 18.89
C LEU A 14 -46.51 -3.77 17.68
N ALA A 15 -46.22 -4.68 16.75
CA ALA A 15 -45.48 -4.52 15.50
C ALA A 15 -45.83 -3.27 14.68
N ASN A 16 -44.78 -2.69 14.08
CA ASN A 16 -44.89 -2.11 12.75
C ASN A 16 -43.76 -2.68 11.91
N ALA A 17 -44.13 -3.51 10.94
CA ALA A 17 -43.22 -4.06 9.95
C ALA A 17 -42.81 -2.93 8.99
N VAL A 18 -41.53 -2.57 8.99
CA VAL A 18 -40.90 -1.80 7.92
C VAL A 18 -39.73 -2.63 7.42
N HIS A 19 -39.69 -2.79 6.10
CA HIS A 19 -38.77 -3.61 5.32
C HIS A 19 -37.33 -3.58 5.87
N ALA A 20 -36.86 -4.74 6.33
CA ALA A 20 -35.43 -5.02 6.36
C ALA A 20 -34.93 -5.10 4.91
N PRO A 21 -33.84 -4.43 4.51
CA PRO A 21 -33.18 -4.77 3.26
C PRO A 21 -32.66 -6.21 3.38
N SER A 22 -32.95 -7.02 2.36
CA SER A 22 -32.47 -8.40 2.22
C SER A 22 -30.98 -8.50 2.53
N ALA A 23 -30.68 -9.18 3.62
CA ALA A 23 -29.37 -9.75 3.89
C ALA A 23 -29.16 -10.92 2.93
N GLU A 24 -28.75 -10.63 1.71
CA GLU A 24 -28.44 -11.66 0.71
C GLU A 24 -27.23 -11.22 -0.12
N ALA A 25 -26.06 -11.28 0.52
CA ALA A 25 -24.75 -11.61 -0.06
C ALA A 25 -23.67 -11.47 1.03
N ALA A 26 -23.86 -12.09 2.20
CA ALA A 26 -22.74 -12.46 3.05
C ALA A 26 -22.34 -13.87 2.61
N SER A 27 -21.33 -13.95 1.74
CA SER A 27 -20.79 -15.22 1.24
C SER A 27 -20.41 -16.12 2.42
N ALA A 28 -20.95 -17.32 2.38
CA ALA A 28 -20.74 -18.38 3.34
C ALA A 28 -19.26 -18.81 3.42
N ASP A 29 -18.91 -19.27 4.62
CA ASP A 29 -17.76 -20.14 4.95
C ASP A 29 -16.37 -19.51 4.99
N ALA A 30 -16.21 -18.61 5.96
CA ALA A 30 -14.93 -18.32 6.62
C ALA A 30 -14.50 -19.49 7.54
N GLU A 31 -14.16 -20.64 6.96
CA GLU A 31 -13.26 -21.60 7.59
C GLU A 31 -11.85 -21.38 7.03
N ASP A 32 -11.05 -20.54 7.70
CA ASP A 32 -9.60 -20.74 7.64
C ASP A 32 -8.93 -20.24 8.91
N ALA A 33 -8.40 -21.18 9.67
CA ALA A 33 -7.45 -20.93 10.73
C ALA A 33 -6.09 -21.34 10.16
N ALA A 34 -5.22 -20.38 9.85
CA ALA A 34 -3.85 -20.60 9.38
C ALA A 34 -3.69 -21.95 8.66
N ALA A 35 -4.31 -22.08 7.47
CA ALA A 35 -4.31 -23.31 6.68
C ALA A 35 -2.92 -23.92 6.77
N GLN A 36 -2.83 -25.10 7.41
CA GLN A 36 -1.59 -25.85 7.37
C GLN A 36 -1.25 -26.05 5.90
N PRO A 37 -0.03 -25.70 5.47
CA PRO A 37 0.30 -25.76 4.06
C PRO A 37 0.08 -27.18 3.55
N ASP A 38 -0.63 -27.32 2.44
CA ASP A 38 -0.81 -28.60 1.78
C ASP A 38 0.57 -29.19 1.43
N PRO A 39 0.79 -30.52 1.59
CA PRO A 39 2.06 -31.14 1.23
C PRO A 39 2.58 -30.80 -0.17
N ALA A 40 1.71 -30.61 -1.17
CA ALA A 40 2.15 -30.23 -2.50
C ALA A 40 2.65 -28.77 -2.54
N ALA A 41 1.99 -27.86 -1.82
CA ALA A 41 2.44 -26.47 -1.68
C ALA A 41 3.79 -26.37 -0.95
N HIS A 42 3.98 -27.19 0.10
CA HIS A 42 5.26 -27.27 0.80
C HIS A 42 6.38 -27.78 -0.11
N ALA A 43 6.13 -28.88 -0.85
CA ALA A 43 7.08 -29.41 -1.81
C ALA A 43 7.41 -28.42 -2.92
N TRP A 44 6.41 -27.66 -3.39
CA TRP A 44 6.61 -26.58 -4.35
C TRP A 44 7.54 -25.50 -3.80
N ALA A 45 7.32 -25.02 -2.57
CA ALA A 45 8.13 -23.97 -1.96
C ALA A 45 9.58 -24.42 -1.76
N GLU A 46 9.79 -25.62 -1.22
CA GLU A 46 11.12 -26.19 -1.01
C GLU A 46 11.87 -26.41 -2.32
N LYS A 47 11.18 -26.76 -3.42
CA LYS A 47 11.81 -26.96 -4.73
C LYS A 47 12.16 -25.63 -5.41
N ASN A 48 11.23 -24.69 -5.43
CA ASN A 48 11.30 -23.48 -6.27
C ASN A 48 12.02 -22.32 -5.57
N LEU A 49 11.99 -22.27 -4.24
CA LEU A 49 12.58 -21.18 -3.45
C LEU A 49 13.86 -21.64 -2.71
N ARG A 50 14.58 -22.62 -3.27
CA ARG A 50 15.83 -23.12 -2.66
C ARG A 50 16.80 -21.97 -2.37
N GLY A 51 17.32 -21.93 -1.15
CA GLY A 51 18.24 -20.88 -0.70
C GLY A 51 17.56 -19.59 -0.22
N TRP A 52 16.23 -19.51 -0.20
CA TRP A 52 15.50 -18.50 0.54
C TRP A 52 15.46 -18.84 2.04
N PRO A 53 15.28 -17.84 2.93
CA PRO A 53 15.05 -18.08 4.36
C PRO A 53 13.88 -19.04 4.61
N VAL A 54 13.98 -19.84 5.68
CA VAL A 54 13.00 -20.90 5.98
C VAL A 54 11.61 -20.30 6.22
N GLU A 55 11.56 -19.15 6.89
CA GLU A 55 10.34 -18.39 7.19
C GLU A 55 9.64 -17.95 5.89
N ALA A 56 10.40 -17.42 4.93
CA ALA A 56 9.85 -17.03 3.63
C ALA A 56 9.33 -18.25 2.85
N ARG A 57 10.04 -19.39 2.88
CA ARG A 57 9.56 -20.62 2.20
C ARG A 57 8.30 -21.19 2.87
N ALA A 58 8.23 -21.16 4.20
CA ALA A 58 7.05 -21.57 4.94
C ALA A 58 5.83 -20.70 4.60
N LEU A 59 6.01 -19.38 4.57
CA LEU A 59 4.95 -18.45 4.17
C LEU A 59 4.55 -18.62 2.70
N ALA A 60 5.50 -18.88 1.80
CA ALA A 60 5.19 -19.22 0.41
C ALA A 60 4.29 -20.45 0.31
N ALA A 61 4.54 -21.50 1.11
CA ALA A 61 3.72 -22.70 1.11
C ALA A 61 2.26 -22.42 1.57
N VAL A 62 2.09 -21.54 2.57
CA VAL A 62 0.75 -21.08 3.00
C VAL A 62 0.04 -20.33 1.87
N LEU A 63 0.72 -19.37 1.23
CA LEU A 63 0.15 -18.59 0.13
C LEU A 63 -0.17 -19.46 -1.10
N VAL A 64 0.67 -20.45 -1.42
CA VAL A 64 0.41 -21.39 -2.51
C VAL A 64 -0.78 -22.29 -2.21
N THR A 65 -0.95 -22.70 -0.95
CA THR A 65 -2.13 -23.46 -0.53
C THR A 65 -3.41 -22.64 -0.73
N ARG A 66 -3.35 -21.34 -0.44
CA ARG A 66 -4.50 -20.42 -0.51
C ARG A 66 -4.80 -19.92 -1.93
N TYR A 67 -3.78 -19.60 -2.71
CA TYR A 67 -3.90 -18.86 -3.97
C TYR A 67 -3.38 -19.60 -5.21
N GLY A 68 -2.80 -20.79 -5.03
CA GLY A 68 -2.10 -21.53 -6.09
C GLY A 68 -0.70 -20.98 -6.35
N GLU A 69 -0.05 -21.44 -7.41
CA GLU A 69 1.28 -20.94 -7.80
C GLU A 69 1.27 -19.42 -8.08
N PRO A 70 2.37 -18.70 -7.80
CA PRO A 70 2.47 -17.27 -8.07
C PRO A 70 2.43 -16.95 -9.57
N ASP A 71 1.83 -15.81 -9.89
CA ASP A 71 1.74 -15.29 -11.25
C ASP A 71 3.09 -14.77 -11.77
N GLU A 72 3.94 -14.25 -10.86
CA GLU A 72 5.29 -13.76 -11.18
C GLU A 72 6.33 -14.34 -10.22
N ARG A 73 7.52 -14.64 -10.76
CA ARG A 73 8.67 -15.12 -9.98
C ARG A 73 9.97 -14.46 -10.45
N SER A 74 10.76 -13.98 -9.52
CA SER A 74 12.14 -13.53 -9.71
C SER A 74 13.06 -14.19 -8.68
N SER A 75 14.35 -13.84 -8.69
CA SER A 75 15.33 -14.34 -7.72
C SER A 75 15.13 -13.83 -6.29
N ASP A 76 14.40 -12.72 -6.13
CA ASP A 76 14.27 -11.95 -4.90
C ASP A 76 12.82 -11.73 -4.44
N ARG A 77 11.82 -12.02 -5.28
CA ARG A 77 10.40 -11.97 -4.92
C ARG A 77 9.54 -12.95 -5.74
N ILE A 78 8.38 -13.28 -5.22
CA ILE A 78 7.28 -13.93 -5.95
C ILE A 78 5.99 -13.14 -5.70
N ALA A 79 5.06 -13.13 -6.66
CA ALA A 79 3.86 -12.32 -6.55
C ALA A 79 2.61 -13.00 -7.09
N TRP A 80 1.48 -12.62 -6.50
CA TRP A 80 0.12 -12.94 -6.93
C TRP A 80 -0.65 -11.64 -7.19
N TYR A 81 -1.48 -11.64 -8.23
CA TYR A 81 -2.28 -10.49 -8.63
C TYR A 81 -3.78 -10.81 -8.57
N GLY A 82 -4.57 -9.92 -7.97
CA GLY A 82 -6.03 -10.05 -7.90
C GLY A 82 -6.51 -11.33 -7.19
N LYS A 83 -5.84 -11.75 -6.12
CA LYS A 83 -6.21 -12.93 -5.33
C LYS A 83 -6.80 -12.52 -3.99
N GLY A 84 -7.94 -13.11 -3.63
CA GLY A 84 -8.67 -12.74 -2.42
C GLY A 84 -9.05 -11.25 -2.44
N PRO A 85 -8.93 -10.53 -1.30
CA PRO A 85 -9.21 -9.09 -1.25
C PRO A 85 -8.05 -8.22 -1.77
N TRP A 86 -6.93 -8.82 -2.16
CA TRP A 86 -5.70 -8.10 -2.48
C TRP A 86 -5.62 -7.75 -3.95
N LYS A 87 -5.27 -6.50 -4.23
CA LYS A 87 -4.85 -6.07 -5.55
C LYS A 87 -3.56 -6.78 -5.95
N ARG A 88 -2.62 -6.86 -5.01
CA ARG A 88 -1.33 -7.53 -5.17
C ARG A 88 -0.83 -8.09 -3.84
N THR A 89 -0.26 -9.29 -3.89
CA THR A 89 0.48 -9.93 -2.81
C THR A 89 1.89 -10.22 -3.31
N VAL A 90 2.92 -9.69 -2.64
CA VAL A 90 4.33 -9.90 -2.97
C VAL A 90 5.04 -10.48 -1.76
N LEU A 91 5.63 -11.65 -1.93
CA LEU A 91 6.52 -12.26 -0.95
C LEU A 91 7.96 -12.00 -1.33
N HIS A 92 8.70 -11.34 -0.45
CA HIS A 92 10.11 -11.02 -0.63
C HIS A 92 11.00 -12.12 -0.06
N ARG A 93 12.16 -12.32 -0.68
CA ARG A 93 13.20 -13.21 -0.14
C ARG A 93 13.77 -12.72 1.18
N GLN A 94 13.98 -11.41 1.30
CA GLN A 94 14.57 -10.80 2.48
C GLN A 94 13.50 -10.01 3.24
N GLY A 95 13.43 -10.28 4.54
CA GLY A 95 12.60 -9.54 5.47
C GLY A 95 13.23 -8.20 5.83
N ILE A 96 12.40 -7.22 6.17
CA ILE A 96 12.85 -5.99 6.81
C ILE A 96 12.61 -6.15 8.32
N PRO A 97 13.62 -5.90 9.19
CA PRO A 97 13.41 -5.94 10.63
C PRO A 97 12.37 -4.91 11.07
N HIS A 98 11.40 -5.36 11.86
CA HIS A 98 10.33 -4.53 12.36
C HIS A 98 10.06 -4.86 13.83
N ASP A 99 9.99 -3.82 14.68
CA ASP A 99 9.92 -3.97 16.14
C ASP A 99 8.50 -3.73 16.72
N PHE A 100 7.52 -3.35 15.89
CA PHE A 100 6.15 -3.06 16.31
C PHE A 100 5.16 -4.06 15.70
N PRO A 101 4.18 -4.61 16.46
CA PRO A 101 3.96 -4.44 17.90
C PRO A 101 4.95 -5.27 18.75
N GLY A 102 5.75 -6.10 18.10
CA GLY A 102 6.87 -6.86 18.66
C GLY A 102 7.83 -7.24 17.54
N LYS A 103 9.00 -7.79 17.89
CA LYS A 103 10.07 -8.07 16.92
C LYS A 103 9.70 -9.17 15.92
N HIS A 104 9.78 -8.86 14.63
CA HIS A 104 9.60 -9.80 13.53
C HIS A 104 10.34 -9.32 12.26
N GLN A 105 10.07 -10.00 11.14
CA GLN A 105 10.64 -9.71 9.83
C GLN A 105 9.51 -9.57 8.81
N ASP A 106 9.49 -8.45 8.12
CA ASP A 106 8.47 -8.12 7.12
C ASP A 106 8.80 -8.79 5.80
N PHE A 107 8.26 -9.98 5.55
CA PHE A 107 8.46 -10.71 4.29
C PHE A 107 7.35 -10.44 3.27
N LEU A 108 6.14 -10.21 3.74
CA LEU A 108 4.92 -10.21 2.92
C LEU A 108 4.36 -8.81 2.77
N GLU A 109 4.42 -8.29 1.55
CA GLU A 109 3.78 -7.04 1.14
C GLU A 109 2.41 -7.36 0.52
N GLN A 110 1.36 -6.68 0.97
CA GLN A 110 0.01 -6.81 0.41
C GLN A 110 -0.62 -5.44 0.20
N THR A 111 -1.31 -5.29 -0.92
CA THR A 111 -1.85 -4.00 -1.37
C THR A 111 -3.33 -4.12 -1.68
N ILE A 112 -4.10 -3.09 -1.29
CA ILE A 112 -5.51 -2.91 -1.65
C ILE A 112 -5.72 -1.56 -2.36
N ASP A 113 -6.78 -1.46 -3.16
CA ASP A 113 -7.29 -0.18 -3.60
C ASP A 113 -7.94 0.54 -2.41
N TYR A 114 -7.34 1.64 -1.97
CA TYR A 114 -7.80 2.40 -0.81
C TYR A 114 -7.35 3.86 -0.88
N ARG A 115 -8.30 4.78 -0.81
CA ARG A 115 -8.02 6.21 -0.69
C ARG A 115 -7.94 6.60 0.78
N PHE A 116 -6.73 6.68 1.32
CA PHE A 116 -6.53 7.12 2.70
C PHE A 116 -6.76 8.64 2.84
N PRO A 117 -7.46 9.12 3.88
CA PRO A 117 -7.69 10.55 4.11
C PRO A 117 -6.38 11.33 4.30
N ILE A 118 -6.22 12.42 3.53
CA ILE A 118 -4.97 13.21 3.51
C ILE A 118 -4.71 13.89 4.86
N ASP A 119 -5.76 14.32 5.53
CA ASP A 119 -5.74 14.97 6.84
C ASP A 119 -5.39 14.02 8.00
N ARG A 120 -5.15 12.73 7.71
CA ARG A 120 -4.77 11.70 8.70
C ARG A 120 -3.51 10.92 8.33
N LEU A 121 -2.79 11.33 7.29
CA LEU A 121 -1.59 10.62 6.85
C LEU A 121 -0.47 10.62 7.91
N ASP A 122 -0.42 11.65 8.73
CA ASP A 122 0.47 11.75 9.89
C ASP A 122 0.13 10.71 10.97
N GLU A 123 -1.16 10.50 11.25
CA GLU A 123 -1.61 9.46 12.18
C GLU A 123 -1.22 8.07 11.68
N LEU A 124 -1.35 7.81 10.38
CA LEU A 124 -0.95 6.54 9.75
C LEU A 124 0.56 6.30 9.89
N ALA A 125 1.36 7.33 9.63
CA ALA A 125 2.81 7.28 9.75
C ALA A 125 3.27 7.06 11.20
N ASP A 126 2.59 7.63 12.19
CA ASP A 126 2.88 7.38 13.60
C ASP A 126 2.44 5.99 14.05
N TYR A 127 1.35 5.45 13.49
CA TYR A 127 0.86 4.12 13.84
C TYR A 127 1.86 3.01 13.52
N ASN A 128 2.22 2.82 12.25
CA ASN A 128 3.01 1.67 11.81
C ASN A 128 3.82 2.02 10.55
N GLY A 129 5.16 1.95 10.67
CA GLY A 129 6.09 2.30 9.59
C GLY A 129 6.07 1.35 8.39
N SER A 130 5.43 0.18 8.51
CA SER A 130 5.27 -0.79 7.44
C SER A 130 3.96 -0.64 6.68
N ILE A 131 3.21 0.47 6.90
CA ILE A 131 2.03 0.84 6.14
C ILE A 131 2.32 2.07 5.29
N VAL A 132 2.04 1.97 3.98
CA VAL A 132 2.27 3.06 3.01
C VAL A 132 0.97 3.36 2.28
N ALA A 133 0.52 4.62 2.39
CA ALA A 133 -0.56 5.15 1.57
C ALA A 133 0.01 5.82 0.30
N HIS A 134 -0.22 5.19 -0.85
CA HIS A 134 0.20 5.71 -2.15
C HIS A 134 -0.95 6.49 -2.81
N ARG A 135 -1.05 7.78 -2.45
CA ARG A 135 -2.15 8.69 -2.86
C ARG A 135 -2.41 8.70 -4.37
N THR A 136 -1.36 8.85 -5.18
CA THR A 136 -1.47 8.95 -6.64
C THR A 136 -2.14 7.73 -7.27
N ALA A 137 -1.80 6.52 -6.79
CA ALA A 137 -2.41 5.28 -7.28
C ALA A 137 -3.70 4.92 -6.53
N GLY A 138 -3.96 5.55 -5.38
CA GLY A 138 -5.07 5.21 -4.50
C GLY A 138 -4.91 3.85 -3.87
N GLU A 139 -3.71 3.55 -3.39
CA GLU A 139 -3.36 2.25 -2.82
C GLU A 139 -2.97 2.38 -1.34
N LEU A 140 -3.32 1.37 -0.55
CA LEU A 140 -2.76 1.16 0.78
C LEU A 140 -2.01 -0.17 0.76
N THR A 141 -0.72 -0.09 1.05
CA THR A 141 0.19 -1.24 1.10
C THR A 141 0.63 -1.48 2.53
N VAL A 142 0.60 -2.73 2.97
CA VAL A 142 1.08 -3.17 4.27
C VAL A 142 2.15 -4.22 4.08
N ARG A 143 3.13 -4.26 4.98
CA ARG A 143 4.17 -5.30 5.00
C ARG A 143 4.31 -5.89 6.40
N CYS A 144 4.33 -7.21 6.51
CA CYS A 144 4.45 -7.92 7.79
C CYS A 144 4.99 -9.35 7.59
N GLU A 145 5.03 -10.16 8.65
CA GLU A 145 5.46 -11.56 8.65
C GLU A 145 4.40 -12.54 8.14
N SER A 146 3.13 -12.15 8.10
CA SER A 146 2.01 -13.01 7.67
C SER A 146 0.83 -12.22 7.10
N GLU A 147 -0.06 -12.93 6.42
CA GLU A 147 -1.28 -12.35 5.86
C GLU A 147 -2.28 -11.97 6.95
N GLU A 148 -2.35 -12.75 8.03
CA GLU A 148 -3.14 -12.45 9.22
C GLU A 148 -2.75 -11.11 9.85
N ALA A 149 -1.45 -10.83 9.95
CA ALA A 149 -0.94 -9.56 10.47
C ALA A 149 -1.25 -8.40 9.51
N ASN A 150 -1.14 -8.63 8.20
CA ASN A 150 -1.54 -7.65 7.19
C ASN A 150 -3.04 -7.33 7.26
N PHE A 151 -3.92 -8.32 7.47
CA PHE A 151 -5.36 -8.08 7.67
C PHE A 151 -5.62 -7.18 8.86
N LEU A 152 -4.98 -7.44 10.01
CA LEU A 152 -5.11 -6.60 11.19
C LEU A 152 -4.62 -5.17 10.93
N ALA A 153 -3.44 -5.03 10.31
CA ALA A 153 -2.86 -3.73 10.01
C ALA A 153 -3.79 -2.88 9.13
N VAL A 154 -4.34 -3.46 8.07
CA VAL A 154 -5.29 -2.77 7.17
C VAL A 154 -6.61 -2.44 7.89
N ASN A 155 -7.16 -3.39 8.67
CA ASN A 155 -8.38 -3.15 9.43
C ASN A 155 -8.23 -1.97 10.40
N LEU A 156 -7.11 -1.90 11.13
CA LEU A 156 -6.86 -0.80 12.06
C LEU A 156 -6.52 0.52 11.35
N ALA A 157 -5.83 0.48 10.21
CA ALA A 157 -5.66 1.66 9.36
C ALA A 157 -7.01 2.20 8.87
N HIS A 158 -7.98 1.32 8.59
CA HIS A 158 -9.33 1.74 8.24
C HIS A 158 -10.05 2.43 9.40
N GLU A 159 -9.98 1.90 10.62
CA GLU A 159 -10.56 2.56 11.81
C GLU A 159 -9.95 3.96 12.03
N LEU A 160 -8.64 4.10 11.82
CA LEU A 160 -7.95 5.38 11.88
C LEU A 160 -8.46 6.35 10.80
N ALA A 161 -8.59 5.88 9.56
CA ALA A 161 -9.13 6.66 8.45
C ALA A 161 -10.58 7.13 8.70
N GLN A 162 -11.41 6.31 9.35
CA GLN A 162 -12.78 6.68 9.72
C GLN A 162 -12.84 7.60 10.95
N GLY A 163 -11.74 7.77 11.67
CA GLY A 163 -11.71 8.49 12.94
C GLY A 163 -12.47 7.79 14.07
N THR A 164 -12.77 6.50 13.91
CA THR A 164 -13.44 5.68 14.95
C THR A 164 -12.48 5.28 16.06
N MET A 165 -11.17 5.24 15.76
CA MET A 165 -10.10 5.07 16.73
C MET A 165 -9.02 6.13 16.54
N ASN A 166 -8.41 6.55 17.66
CA ASN A 166 -7.20 7.36 17.66
C ASN A 166 -5.93 6.48 17.64
N ILE A 167 -4.76 7.11 17.53
CA ILE A 167 -3.47 6.41 17.42
C ILE A 167 -3.19 5.50 18.63
N GLU A 168 -3.44 5.95 19.85
CA GLU A 168 -3.20 5.16 21.06
C GLU A 168 -4.07 3.91 21.09
N GLN A 169 -5.35 4.06 20.73
CA GLN A 169 -6.31 2.96 20.63
C GLN A 169 -5.89 1.95 19.56
N VAL A 170 -5.47 2.43 18.38
CA VAL A 170 -5.00 1.57 17.29
C VAL A 170 -3.73 0.80 17.68
N LYS A 171 -2.71 1.47 18.25
CA LYS A 171 -1.47 0.82 18.71
C LYS A 171 -1.76 -0.22 19.80
N GLY A 172 -2.60 0.13 20.78
CA GLY A 172 -3.01 -0.76 21.86
C GLY A 172 -3.80 -1.97 21.37
N ARG A 173 -4.76 -1.74 20.46
CA ARG A 173 -5.57 -2.81 19.85
C ARG A 173 -4.71 -3.76 19.04
N HIS A 174 -3.77 -3.26 18.25
CA HIS A 174 -2.83 -4.08 17.49
C HIS A 174 -2.08 -5.04 18.43
N ALA A 175 -1.43 -4.50 19.46
CA ALA A 175 -0.68 -5.30 20.43
C ALA A 175 -1.57 -6.33 21.14
N GLN A 176 -2.79 -5.94 21.52
CA GLN A 176 -3.76 -6.83 22.16
C GLN A 176 -4.15 -8.01 21.26
N VAL A 177 -4.50 -7.75 19.99
CA VAL A 177 -4.96 -8.79 19.06
C VAL A 177 -3.81 -9.73 18.73
N MET A 178 -2.62 -9.23 18.43
CA MET A 178 -1.46 -10.07 18.13
C MET A 178 -1.05 -10.93 19.33
N ARG A 179 -1.10 -10.38 20.55
CA ARG A 179 -0.89 -11.17 21.76
C ARG A 179 -1.97 -12.25 21.93
N GLY A 180 -3.22 -11.92 21.62
CA GLY A 180 -4.33 -12.87 21.63
C GLY A 180 -4.09 -14.04 20.66
N VAL A 181 -3.69 -13.75 19.42
CA VAL A 181 -3.36 -14.75 18.40
C VAL A 181 -2.22 -15.65 18.85
N GLN A 182 -1.16 -15.09 19.44
CA GLN A 182 -0.05 -15.86 20.00
C GLN A 182 -0.50 -16.82 21.11
N LEU A 183 -1.52 -16.45 21.88
CA LEU A 183 -2.14 -17.28 22.92
C LEU A 183 -3.22 -18.24 22.38
N GLY A 184 -3.40 -18.32 21.05
CA GLY A 184 -4.35 -19.21 20.40
C GLY A 184 -5.76 -18.65 20.21
N THR A 185 -5.96 -17.34 20.44
CA THR A 185 -7.24 -16.67 20.19
C THR A 185 -7.47 -16.56 18.69
N ARG A 186 -8.73 -16.75 18.28
CA ARG A 186 -9.17 -16.68 16.88
C ARG A 186 -9.98 -15.41 16.65
N ASP A 187 -9.32 -14.25 16.69
CA ASP A 187 -9.98 -12.97 16.41
C ASP A 187 -10.41 -12.90 14.93
N ARG A 188 -11.52 -12.23 14.64
CA ARG A 188 -11.99 -12.03 13.26
C ARG A 188 -11.15 -11.00 12.51
N GLU A 189 -10.52 -10.06 13.21
CA GLU A 189 -9.69 -8.98 12.63
C GLU A 189 -8.46 -9.50 11.86
N VAL A 190 -8.03 -10.73 12.12
CA VAL A 190 -6.88 -11.36 11.47
C VAL A 190 -7.26 -12.38 10.40
N ARG A 191 -8.56 -12.57 10.13
CA ARG A 191 -9.06 -13.57 9.16
C ARG A 191 -9.46 -12.99 7.81
N GLY A 192 -9.54 -11.67 7.73
CA GLY A 192 -10.01 -10.97 6.56
C GLY A 192 -10.26 -9.50 6.86
N LEU A 193 -10.59 -8.75 5.80
CA LEU A 193 -10.95 -7.35 5.92
C LEU A 193 -12.36 -7.19 6.45
N LYS A 194 -12.56 -6.24 7.36
CA LYS A 194 -13.85 -5.94 8.02
C LYS A 194 -14.71 -4.93 7.25
N PHE A 195 -14.23 -4.51 6.09
CA PHE A 195 -14.89 -3.56 5.20
C PHE A 195 -14.73 -4.03 3.76
N THR A 196 -15.62 -3.56 2.89
CA THR A 196 -15.54 -3.86 1.46
C THR A 196 -14.45 -2.99 0.83
N VAL A 197 -13.48 -3.65 0.19
CA VAL A 197 -12.42 -2.97 -0.56
C VAL A 197 -12.98 -2.49 -1.89
N ALA A 198 -12.64 -1.26 -2.27
CA ALA A 198 -12.96 -0.73 -3.58
C ALA A 198 -12.29 -1.57 -4.68
N GLN A 199 -12.87 -1.59 -5.88
CA GLN A 199 -12.27 -2.23 -7.05
C GLN A 199 -11.92 -1.13 -8.06
N GLY A 200 -10.87 -0.36 -7.74
CA GLY A 200 -10.50 0.87 -8.44
C GLY A 200 -11.25 2.14 -7.99
N GLY A 201 -11.02 3.24 -8.72
CA GLY A 201 -11.62 4.55 -8.43
C GLY A 201 -11.06 5.29 -7.21
N THR A 202 -10.02 4.73 -6.57
CA THR A 202 -9.39 5.29 -5.37
C THR A 202 -8.27 6.28 -5.68
N ALA A 203 -7.70 6.23 -6.90
CA ALA A 203 -6.58 7.06 -7.34
C ALA A 203 -6.84 8.56 -7.19
N ASP A 204 -5.89 9.29 -6.63
CA ASP A 204 -5.89 10.75 -6.55
C ASP A 204 -4.59 11.28 -7.19
N PRO A 205 -4.58 11.52 -8.52
CA PRO A 205 -3.37 11.95 -9.23
C PRO A 205 -2.92 13.38 -8.88
N GLY A 206 -3.71 14.13 -8.10
CA GLY A 206 -3.49 15.55 -7.86
C GLY A 206 -3.83 16.40 -9.08
N GLU A 207 -3.41 17.65 -9.03
CA GLU A 207 -3.60 18.62 -10.12
C GLU A 207 -2.25 19.08 -10.66
N ILE A 208 -2.20 19.40 -11.96
CA ILE A 208 -1.05 20.10 -12.54
C ILE A 208 -0.80 21.40 -11.77
N SER A 209 0.48 21.68 -11.48
CA SER A 209 0.88 22.93 -10.83
C SER A 209 0.35 24.14 -11.62
N PRO A 210 -0.23 25.16 -10.96
CA PRO A 210 -0.70 26.36 -11.63
C PRO A 210 0.38 27.03 -12.50
N LEU A 211 1.66 26.95 -12.09
CA LEU A 211 2.77 27.48 -12.88
C LEU A 211 2.97 26.68 -14.18
N MET A 212 2.97 25.35 -14.11
CA MET A 212 3.13 24.52 -15.30
C MET A 212 1.97 24.72 -16.27
N ARG A 213 0.74 24.81 -15.75
CA ARG A 213 -0.44 25.17 -16.54
C ARG A 213 -0.24 26.53 -17.23
N HIS A 214 0.30 27.54 -16.55
CA HIS A 214 0.55 28.84 -17.18
C HIS A 214 1.61 28.78 -18.30
N LEU A 215 2.68 28.00 -18.11
CA LEU A 215 3.76 27.86 -19.09
C LEU A 215 3.34 27.08 -20.34
N GLU A 216 2.42 26.11 -20.22
CA GLU A 216 1.89 25.36 -21.36
C GLU A 216 0.98 26.20 -22.28
N TYR A 217 0.34 27.25 -21.74
CA TYR A 217 -0.56 28.14 -22.49
C TYR A 217 0.08 29.48 -22.91
N THR A 218 1.35 29.70 -22.56
CA THR A 218 2.10 30.85 -23.04
C THR A 218 2.95 30.40 -24.22
N GLU A 219 2.37 30.43 -25.44
CA GLU A 219 3.18 30.38 -26.66
C GLU A 219 4.22 31.51 -26.57
N ILE A 220 5.50 31.16 -26.64
CA ILE A 220 6.56 32.15 -26.81
C ILE A 220 6.26 32.81 -28.17
N PRO A 221 5.98 34.13 -28.24
CA PRO A 221 5.82 34.77 -29.53
C PRO A 221 7.12 34.60 -30.32
N GLU A 222 7.05 34.00 -31.50
CA GLU A 222 8.14 34.03 -32.49
C GLU A 222 8.28 35.46 -33.03
N GLU A 223 8.68 36.41 -32.19
CA GLU A 223 9.27 37.66 -32.69
C GLU A 223 10.77 37.58 -32.46
N VAL A 224 11.45 36.95 -33.42
CA VAL A 224 12.87 37.18 -33.65
C VAL A 224 13.02 38.65 -34.02
N PRO A 225 13.68 39.49 -33.21
CA PRO A 225 13.90 40.88 -33.59
C PRO A 225 14.78 40.89 -34.84
N THR A 226 14.26 41.41 -35.95
CA THR A 226 15.08 41.68 -37.12
C THR A 226 16.12 42.73 -36.74
N VAL A 227 17.39 42.33 -36.73
CA VAL A 227 18.50 43.26 -36.57
C VAL A 227 18.47 44.21 -37.76
N PRO A 228 18.34 45.53 -37.59
CA PRO A 228 18.44 46.45 -38.71
C PRO A 228 19.86 46.40 -39.26
N GLU A 229 20.01 46.11 -40.55
CA GLU A 229 21.28 46.22 -41.26
C GLU A 229 21.81 47.66 -41.14
N GLY A 230 22.96 47.81 -40.46
CA GLY A 230 23.65 49.08 -40.36
C GLY A 230 24.23 49.52 -41.71
N PRO A 231 24.45 50.83 -41.92
CA PRO A 231 24.87 51.36 -43.21
C PRO A 231 26.30 50.92 -43.55
N GLY A 232 26.49 50.55 -44.82
CA GLY A 232 27.72 50.01 -45.38
C GLY A 232 28.97 50.85 -45.08
N ALA A 233 30.02 50.16 -44.66
CA ALA A 233 31.36 50.72 -44.52
C ALA A 233 32.11 50.56 -45.86
N ASP A 234 32.03 51.59 -46.70
CA ASP A 234 33.04 51.86 -47.72
C ASP A 234 34.25 52.53 -47.07
N GLY A 235 35.47 52.04 -47.35
CA GLY A 235 36.70 52.80 -47.15
C GLY A 235 37.86 52.03 -46.50
N ALA A 236 38.71 51.43 -47.34
CA ALA A 236 40.08 51.07 -46.97
C ALA A 236 40.94 52.33 -46.74
N PRO A 237 42.12 52.20 -46.10
CA PRO A 237 43.31 52.49 -46.90
C PRO A 237 44.53 51.57 -46.69
N GLU A 238 45.42 51.73 -47.66
CA GLU A 238 46.65 51.05 -48.05
C GLU A 238 47.68 50.72 -46.96
N GLN A 239 48.40 49.61 -47.18
CA GLN A 239 49.69 49.32 -46.55
C GLN A 239 50.85 49.73 -47.47
N PRO A 240 51.89 50.42 -46.96
CA PRO A 240 53.16 50.51 -47.65
C PRO A 240 54.13 49.42 -47.14
N GLY A 241 54.74 48.71 -48.08
CA GLY A 241 55.79 47.73 -47.83
C GLY A 241 57.22 48.29 -47.89
N THR A 242 58.16 47.34 -47.83
CA THR A 242 59.64 47.39 -47.99
C THR A 242 60.41 47.73 -46.70
N GLY A 243 61.49 47.05 -46.27
CA GLY A 243 62.31 45.92 -46.76
C GLY A 243 63.26 45.48 -45.61
N VAL A 244 63.69 44.20 -45.52
CA VAL A 244 65.05 43.68 -45.91
C VAL A 244 66.14 44.21 -44.95
N GLU A 245 66.98 43.46 -44.18
CA GLU A 245 67.57 42.10 -44.22
C GLU A 245 68.44 41.89 -42.91
N PRO A 246 69.49 41.03 -42.80
CA PRO A 246 69.52 39.58 -42.56
C PRO A 246 70.37 39.14 -41.32
N GLY A 247 70.37 37.83 -41.02
CA GLY A 247 71.63 37.12 -40.69
C GLY A 247 71.98 36.82 -39.23
N SER A 248 71.92 35.52 -38.92
CA SER A 248 72.93 34.71 -38.19
C SER A 248 73.45 35.14 -36.81
N ARG A 249 73.11 34.34 -35.79
CA ARG A 249 74.05 33.50 -35.03
C ARG A 249 73.32 32.43 -34.23
#